data_AF-A0A377K289-F1
#
_entry.id   AF-A0A377K289-F1
#
_cell.length_a   1.000
_cell.length_b   1.000
_cell.length_c   1.000
_cell.angle_alpha   90.00
_cell.angle_beta   90.00
_cell.angle_gamma   90.00
#
_symmetry.space_group_name_H-M   'P 1'
#
loop_
_entity.id
_entity.type
_entity.pdbx_description
1 polymer ?
#
loop_
_entity_poly.entity_id
_entity_poly.type
_entity_poly.pdbx_seq_one_letter_code
_entity_poly.pdbx_strand_id
1 'polypeptide(L)'
;MAAGIPLEKAQKYVEQFNALLLDRERLDPFTEKKIREELSVSPTPATNIALSYLDAITGKIESALRYLRISLEVNDVTLAMHYHHILINTFSYNELKDVYVPLAKKYRTKLFSHNAYSWAYRCGEREQLEFYMEEHIKLLSESEGRSNAMKHKEELLAEMDNFYSATQCSKEQFQTLASIIWGLLSEYKATTGFVQLSGSGCYVVDIKNLEPKTIAKMNFDLADRVCAESKLDDCSLLARFTSPRQLHTGVSYHVGN
;
A
#
# COMPACT_ATOMS: atom_id res chain seq x y z
N MET A 1 39.28 -12.85 11.73
CA MET A 1 38.00 -12.20 11.37
C MET A 1 37.13 -13.26 10.74
N ALA A 2 35.93 -13.52 11.27
CA ALA A 2 35.00 -14.44 10.61
C ALA A 2 34.70 -13.88 9.22
N ALA A 3 34.87 -14.68 8.17
CA ALA A 3 34.51 -14.26 6.83
C ALA A 3 33.01 -13.95 6.82
N GLY A 4 32.64 -12.70 6.53
CA GLY A 4 31.24 -12.32 6.38
C GLY A 4 30.58 -13.10 5.24
N ILE A 5 29.25 -13.12 5.22
CA ILE A 5 28.55 -13.78 4.11
C ILE A 5 28.83 -13.03 2.80
N PRO A 6 29.00 -13.74 1.66
CA PRO A 6 29.12 -13.09 0.37
C PRO A 6 27.86 -12.29 0.02
N LEU A 7 28.04 -11.14 -0.63
CA LEU A 7 26.94 -10.27 -1.09
C LEU A 7 25.91 -11.04 -1.92
N GLU A 8 26.38 -11.88 -2.85
CA GLU A 8 25.55 -12.72 -3.71
C GLU A 8 24.67 -13.67 -2.91
N LYS A 9 25.17 -14.19 -1.78
CA LYS A 9 24.39 -15.07 -0.91
C LYS A 9 23.30 -14.28 -0.16
N ALA A 10 23.61 -13.08 0.30
CA ALA A 10 22.62 -12.18 0.92
C ALA A 10 21.49 -11.83 -0.07
N GLN A 11 21.85 -11.52 -1.32
CA GLN A 11 20.87 -11.22 -2.38
C GLN A 11 19.98 -12.43 -2.70
N LYS A 12 20.56 -13.64 -2.78
CA LYS A 12 19.77 -14.87 -2.93
C LYS A 12 18.77 -15.08 -1.79
N TYR A 13 19.15 -14.73 -0.55
CA TYR A 13 18.20 -14.77 0.57
C TYR A 13 17.07 -13.76 0.39
N VAL A 14 17.35 -12.53 -0.06
CA VAL A 14 16.30 -11.54 -0.35
C VAL A 14 15.32 -12.08 -1.39
N GLU A 15 15.81 -12.65 -2.49
CA GLU A 15 14.96 -13.24 -3.54
C GLU A 15 14.10 -14.39 -3.00
N GLN A 16 14.69 -15.32 -2.25
CA GLN A 16 13.98 -16.45 -1.66
C GLN A 16 12.90 -15.99 -0.66
N PHE A 17 13.25 -15.09 0.25
CA PHE A 17 12.30 -14.59 1.25
C PHE A 17 11.22 -13.71 0.63
N ASN A 18 11.55 -13.00 -0.45
CA ASN A 18 10.55 -12.27 -1.22
C ASN A 18 9.52 -13.21 -1.84
N ALA A 19 9.94 -14.33 -2.44
CA ALA A 19 9.02 -15.34 -2.96
C ALA A 19 8.10 -15.88 -1.86
N LEU A 20 8.66 -16.29 -0.72
CA LEU A 20 7.87 -16.75 0.44
C LEU A 20 6.89 -15.68 0.96
N LEU A 21 7.30 -14.40 0.98
CA LEU A 21 6.44 -13.29 1.39
C LEU A 21 5.22 -13.13 0.46
N LEU A 22 5.44 -13.23 -0.86
CA LEU A 22 4.39 -13.13 -1.87
C LEU A 22 3.43 -14.33 -1.81
N ASP A 23 3.97 -15.53 -1.63
CA ASP A 23 3.21 -16.78 -1.52
C ASP A 23 2.56 -16.95 -0.13
N ARG A 24 2.86 -16.05 0.81
CA ARG A 24 2.42 -16.07 2.21
C ARG A 24 2.83 -17.35 2.95
N GLU A 25 3.94 -17.93 2.53
CA GLU A 25 4.52 -19.10 3.14
C GLU A 25 5.45 -18.70 4.30
N ARG A 26 5.69 -19.66 5.19
CA ARG A 26 6.59 -19.48 6.33
C ARG A 26 7.75 -20.44 6.23
N LEU A 27 8.89 -19.95 6.67
CA LEU A 27 10.05 -20.78 6.90
C LEU A 27 9.88 -21.57 8.21
N ASP A 28 10.43 -22.77 8.29
CA ASP A 28 10.43 -23.51 9.56
C ASP A 28 11.36 -22.84 10.58
N PRO A 29 11.09 -22.97 11.90
CA PRO A 29 11.85 -22.26 12.93
C PRO A 29 13.34 -22.64 13.01
N PHE A 30 13.71 -23.86 12.64
CA PHE A 30 15.11 -24.32 12.70
C PHE A 30 15.93 -23.68 11.59
N THR A 31 15.40 -23.69 10.37
CA THR A 31 16.01 -23.00 9.23
C THR A 31 16.06 -21.49 9.48
N GLU A 32 15.02 -20.90 10.09
CA GLU A 32 14.97 -19.46 10.39
C GLU A 32 16.12 -19.08 11.30
N LYS A 33 16.28 -19.81 12.41
CA LYS A 33 17.33 -19.56 13.40
C LYS A 33 18.71 -19.65 12.76
N LYS A 34 18.97 -20.70 11.98
CA LYS A 34 20.25 -20.91 11.31
C LYS A 34 20.59 -19.77 10.34
N ILE A 35 19.65 -19.38 9.47
CA ILE A 35 19.90 -18.31 8.51
C ILE A 35 20.08 -16.96 9.23
N ARG A 36 19.30 -16.68 10.27
CA ARG A 36 19.45 -15.46 11.06
C ARG A 36 20.82 -15.36 11.72
N GLU A 37 21.28 -16.43 12.35
CA GLU A 37 22.62 -16.51 12.94
C GLU A 37 23.68 -16.23 11.87
N GLU A 38 23.53 -16.83 10.69
CA GLU A 38 24.43 -16.59 9.56
C GLU A 38 24.44 -15.13 9.07
N LEU A 39 23.26 -14.53 8.84
CA LEU A 39 23.12 -13.14 8.38
C LEU A 39 23.65 -12.12 9.41
N SER A 40 23.61 -12.46 10.70
CA SER A 40 23.98 -11.55 11.79
C SER A 40 25.49 -11.48 12.04
N VAL A 41 26.30 -12.40 11.48
CA VAL A 41 27.76 -12.46 11.72
C VAL A 41 28.48 -11.19 11.23
N SER A 42 28.03 -10.61 10.12
CA SER A 42 28.67 -9.44 9.51
C SER A 42 27.63 -8.50 8.91
N PRO A 43 27.09 -7.55 9.68
CA PRO A 43 26.06 -6.64 9.22
C PRO A 43 26.53 -5.75 8.06
N THR A 44 25.79 -5.80 6.96
CA THR A 44 25.90 -4.97 5.76
C THR A 44 24.50 -4.53 5.34
N PRO A 45 24.35 -3.54 4.42
CA PRO A 45 23.03 -3.20 3.90
C PRO A 45 22.28 -4.41 3.31
N ALA A 46 22.97 -5.26 2.55
CA ALA A 46 22.35 -6.45 1.95
C ALA A 46 21.90 -7.48 2.99
N THR A 47 22.70 -7.76 4.02
CA THR A 47 22.29 -8.67 5.11
C THR A 47 21.12 -8.10 5.90
N ASN A 48 21.08 -6.78 6.11
CA ASN A 48 20.01 -6.13 6.85
C ASN A 48 18.69 -6.14 6.08
N ILE A 49 18.74 -5.96 4.75
CA ILE A 49 17.57 -6.16 3.89
C ILE A 49 17.12 -7.62 3.96
N ALA A 50 18.02 -8.60 3.84
CA ALA A 50 17.67 -10.01 3.97
C ALA A 50 17.01 -10.35 5.33
N LEU A 51 17.56 -9.82 6.42
CA LEU A 51 16.97 -9.95 7.77
C LEU A 51 15.59 -9.30 7.86
N SER A 52 15.39 -8.15 7.19
CA SER A 52 14.10 -7.46 7.14
C SER A 52 13.03 -8.34 6.49
N TYR A 53 13.35 -9.00 5.36
CA TYR A 53 12.43 -9.95 4.73
C TYR A 53 12.20 -11.21 5.58
N LEU A 54 13.24 -11.74 6.23
CA LEU A 54 13.12 -12.88 7.15
C LEU A 54 12.17 -12.56 8.32
N ASP A 55 12.29 -11.35 8.88
CA ASP A 55 11.39 -10.87 9.92
C ASP A 55 9.96 -10.69 9.41
N ALA A 56 9.78 -10.20 8.18
CA ALA A 56 8.47 -10.05 7.57
C ALA A 56 7.73 -11.40 7.41
N ILE A 57 8.39 -12.41 6.82
CA ILE A 57 7.79 -13.74 6.61
C ILE A 57 7.52 -14.49 7.91
N THR A 58 8.23 -14.16 8.99
CA THR A 58 8.04 -14.74 10.33
C THR A 58 7.05 -13.95 11.18
N GLY A 59 6.48 -12.87 10.65
CA GLY A 59 5.48 -12.04 11.32
C GLY A 59 6.04 -11.04 12.34
N LYS A 60 7.36 -10.84 12.38
CA LYS A 60 8.05 -9.88 13.25
C LYS A 60 8.11 -8.49 12.58
N ILE A 61 6.94 -7.92 12.27
CA ILE A 61 6.81 -6.75 11.38
C ILE A 61 7.61 -5.53 11.87
N GLU A 62 7.55 -5.19 13.16
CA GLU A 62 8.35 -4.06 13.69
C GLU A 62 9.87 -4.27 13.57
N SER A 63 10.32 -5.52 13.66
CA SER A 63 11.73 -5.85 13.41
C SER A 63 12.07 -5.71 11.94
N ALA A 64 11.18 -6.19 11.06
CA ALA A 64 11.32 -6.10 9.61
C ALA A 64 11.44 -4.67 9.11
N LEU A 65 10.67 -3.74 9.68
CA LEU A 65 10.62 -2.36 9.20
C LEU A 65 11.71 -1.47 9.80
N ARG A 66 12.32 -1.85 10.94
CA ARG A 66 13.28 -1.02 11.68
C ARG A 66 14.43 -0.51 10.82
N TYR A 67 15.08 -1.40 10.09
CA TYR A 67 16.21 -1.01 9.23
C TYR A 67 15.73 -0.25 7.99
N LEU A 68 14.61 -0.66 7.41
CA LEU A 68 14.07 -0.10 6.18
C LEU A 68 13.61 1.35 6.33
N ARG A 69 13.09 1.74 7.50
CA ARG A 69 12.69 3.13 7.84
C ARG A 69 13.83 4.15 7.67
N ILE A 70 15.09 3.72 7.71
CA ILE A 70 16.26 4.58 7.43
C ILE A 70 16.16 5.23 6.04
N SER A 71 15.44 4.63 5.08
CA SER A 71 15.19 5.24 3.77
C SER A 71 14.55 6.64 3.85
N LEU A 72 13.80 6.91 4.92
CA LEU A 72 13.23 8.24 5.15
C LEU A 72 14.31 9.31 5.38
N GLU A 73 15.49 8.92 5.85
CA GLU A 73 16.60 9.80 6.20
C GLU A 73 17.72 9.79 5.15
N VAL A 74 17.99 8.65 4.51
CA VAL A 74 19.08 8.51 3.50
C VAL A 74 18.59 8.59 2.05
N ASN A 75 19.47 8.95 1.11
CA ASN A 75 19.15 9.00 -0.33
C ASN A 75 19.40 7.64 -1.01
N ASP A 76 18.74 6.59 -0.53
CA ASP A 76 18.80 5.24 -1.13
C ASP A 76 17.40 4.80 -1.59
N VAL A 77 17.17 4.85 -2.90
CA VAL A 77 15.87 4.52 -3.50
C VAL A 77 15.58 3.02 -3.45
N THR A 78 16.62 2.18 -3.50
CA THR A 78 16.47 0.72 -3.44
C THR A 78 15.98 0.30 -2.06
N LEU A 79 16.54 0.91 -1.01
CA LEU A 79 16.08 0.70 0.36
C LEU A 79 14.61 1.12 0.53
N ALA A 80 14.21 2.25 -0.06
CA ALA A 80 12.82 2.72 -0.03
C ALA A 80 11.87 1.78 -0.78
N MET A 81 12.31 1.17 -1.89
CA MET A 81 11.51 0.19 -2.63
C MET A 81 11.28 -1.06 -1.79
N HIS A 82 12.30 -1.56 -1.08
CA HIS A 82 12.13 -2.67 -0.14
C HIS A 82 11.19 -2.31 1.02
N TYR A 83 11.33 -1.11 1.58
CA TYR A 83 10.44 -0.61 2.63
C TYR A 83 8.98 -0.63 2.19
N HIS A 84 8.69 0.00 1.06
CA HIS A 84 7.35 0.02 0.46
C HIS A 84 6.81 -1.38 0.17
N HIS A 85 7.66 -2.25 -0.39
CA HIS A 85 7.29 -3.62 -0.74
C HIS A 85 6.89 -4.44 0.49
N ILE A 86 7.66 -4.36 1.58
CA ILE A 86 7.31 -5.06 2.83
C ILE A 86 6.03 -4.49 3.41
N LEU A 87 5.84 -3.17 3.43
CA LEU A 87 4.61 -2.56 3.95
C LEU A 87 3.35 -3.10 3.27
N ILE A 88 3.34 -3.15 1.93
CA ILE A 88 2.20 -3.69 1.16
C ILE A 88 1.97 -5.17 1.47
N ASN A 89 3.02 -5.99 1.41
CA ASN A 89 2.88 -7.45 1.50
C ASN A 89 2.69 -7.95 2.95
N THR A 90 2.83 -7.07 3.94
CA THR A 90 2.55 -7.35 5.35
C THR A 90 1.26 -6.68 5.84
N PHE A 91 0.48 -6.06 4.94
CA PHE A 91 -0.76 -5.34 5.27
C PHE A 91 -0.55 -4.18 6.25
N SER A 92 0.63 -3.57 6.24
CA SER A 92 0.99 -2.44 7.12
C SER A 92 0.46 -1.12 6.55
N TYR A 93 -0.85 -1.07 6.27
CA TYR A 93 -1.48 0.03 5.55
C TYR A 93 -1.48 1.35 6.31
N ASN A 94 -1.56 1.31 7.64
CA ASN A 94 -1.48 2.52 8.47
C ASN A 94 -0.12 3.22 8.30
N GLU A 95 0.98 2.48 8.41
CA GLU A 95 2.31 3.05 8.19
C GLU A 95 2.50 3.45 6.72
N LEU A 96 1.98 2.68 5.77
CA LEU A 96 2.04 3.02 4.36
C LEU A 96 1.34 4.36 4.05
N LYS A 97 0.20 4.65 4.71
CA LYS A 97 -0.50 5.93 4.65
C LYS A 97 0.37 7.08 5.16
N ASP A 98 1.20 6.86 6.17
CA ASP A 98 2.03 7.93 6.74
C ASP A 98 3.28 8.24 5.90
N VAL A 99 3.76 7.27 5.12
CA VAL A 99 5.04 7.40 4.41
C VAL A 99 4.95 7.63 2.90
N TYR A 100 3.80 7.46 2.26
CA TYR A 100 3.71 7.62 0.79
C TYR A 100 4.10 9.03 0.32
N VAL A 101 3.66 10.09 1.01
CA VAL A 101 4.00 11.48 0.68
C VAL A 101 5.50 11.74 0.89
N PRO A 102 6.10 11.44 2.07
CA PRO A 102 7.54 11.56 2.28
C PRO A 102 8.37 10.86 1.20
N LEU A 103 8.04 9.61 0.87
CA LEU A 103 8.78 8.84 -0.14
C LEU A 103 8.65 9.46 -1.54
N ALA A 104 7.46 9.89 -1.94
CA ALA A 104 7.25 10.54 -3.23
C ALA A 104 7.99 11.88 -3.35
N LYS A 105 7.95 12.73 -2.32
CA LYS A 105 8.66 14.01 -2.30
C LYS A 105 10.18 13.82 -2.42
N LYS A 106 10.72 12.83 -1.72
CA LYS A 106 12.16 12.57 -1.64
C LYS A 106 12.71 11.95 -2.92
N TYR A 107 12.08 10.89 -3.41
CA TYR A 107 12.66 10.06 -4.47
C TYR A 107 12.11 10.37 -5.87
N ARG A 108 10.90 10.93 -5.99
CA ARG A 108 10.30 11.38 -7.25
C ARG A 108 10.36 10.35 -8.38
N THR A 109 10.20 9.07 -8.05
CA THR A 109 10.17 7.97 -9.04
C THR A 109 8.74 7.71 -9.51
N LYS A 110 8.59 6.96 -10.61
CA LYS A 110 7.29 6.51 -11.12
C LYS A 110 6.50 5.73 -10.07
N LEU A 111 7.17 4.81 -9.37
CA LEU A 111 6.58 4.02 -8.28
C LEU A 111 6.05 4.92 -7.16
N PHE A 112 6.85 5.87 -6.66
CA PHE A 112 6.42 6.66 -5.50
C PHE A 112 5.41 7.74 -5.87
N SER A 113 5.48 8.35 -7.06
CA SER A 113 4.43 9.25 -7.54
C SER A 113 3.12 8.51 -7.78
N HIS A 114 3.18 7.28 -8.32
CA HIS A 114 2.01 6.40 -8.47
C HIS A 114 1.34 6.11 -7.14
N ASN A 115 2.14 5.66 -6.17
CA ASN A 115 1.63 5.37 -4.83
C ASN A 115 1.05 6.60 -4.16
N ALA A 116 1.67 7.76 -4.33
CA ALA A 116 1.20 8.97 -3.67
C ALA A 116 -0.15 9.45 -4.19
N TYR A 117 -0.37 9.48 -5.51
CA TYR A 117 -1.69 9.82 -6.02
C TYR A 117 -2.72 8.74 -5.68
N SER A 118 -2.31 7.47 -5.68
CA SER A 118 -3.17 6.33 -5.38
C SER A 118 -3.71 6.41 -3.94
N TRP A 119 -2.85 6.74 -2.98
CA TRP A 119 -3.24 6.98 -1.60
C TRP A 119 -4.00 8.30 -1.40
N ALA A 120 -3.63 9.34 -2.13
CA ALA A 120 -4.38 10.59 -2.11
C ALA A 120 -5.84 10.38 -2.53
N TYR A 121 -6.09 9.62 -3.60
CA TYR A 121 -7.43 9.22 -4.01
C TYR A 121 -8.16 8.44 -2.91
N ARG A 122 -7.50 7.44 -2.31
CA ARG A 122 -8.06 6.58 -1.26
C ARG A 122 -8.37 7.30 0.04
N CYS A 123 -7.76 8.46 0.28
CA CYS A 123 -7.93 9.28 1.47
C CYS A 123 -8.70 10.58 1.21
N GLY A 124 -9.20 10.82 0.00
CA GLY A 124 -9.96 12.02 -0.33
C GLY A 124 -9.10 13.29 -0.46
N GLU A 125 -7.79 13.16 -0.66
CA GLU A 125 -6.84 14.28 -0.77
C GLU A 125 -6.81 14.84 -2.19
N ARG A 126 -7.82 15.62 -2.58
CA ARG A 126 -7.97 16.13 -3.97
C ARG A 126 -6.71 16.82 -4.52
N GLU A 127 -6.19 17.80 -3.79
CA GLU A 127 -5.03 18.59 -4.24
C GLU A 127 -3.78 17.72 -4.38
N GLN A 128 -3.58 16.76 -3.46
CA GLN A 128 -2.45 15.84 -3.56
C GLN A 128 -2.62 14.85 -4.71
N LEU A 129 -3.86 14.39 -4.96
CA LEU A 129 -4.18 13.53 -6.10
C LEU A 129 -3.79 14.21 -7.41
N GLU A 130 -4.23 15.45 -7.61
CA GLU A 130 -3.89 16.22 -8.80
C GLU A 130 -2.37 16.40 -8.93
N PHE A 131 -1.73 16.92 -7.88
CA PHE A 131 -0.29 17.18 -7.88
C PHE A 131 0.53 15.92 -8.22
N TYR A 132 0.28 14.79 -7.54
CA TYR A 132 1.06 13.58 -7.76
C TYR A 132 0.71 12.85 -9.05
N MET A 133 -0.51 12.99 -9.58
CA MET A 133 -0.83 12.54 -10.93
C MET A 133 -0.02 13.32 -11.97
N GLU A 134 0.10 14.63 -11.83
CA GLU A 134 0.91 15.44 -12.74
C GLU A 134 2.40 15.09 -12.67
N GLU A 135 2.94 14.94 -11.46
CA GLU A 135 4.32 14.48 -11.30
C GLU A 135 4.55 13.09 -11.90
N HIS A 136 3.58 12.18 -11.76
CA HIS A 136 3.65 10.85 -12.36
C HIS A 136 3.60 10.92 -13.90
N ILE A 137 2.65 11.65 -14.47
CA ILE A 137 2.46 11.81 -15.92
C ILE A 137 3.72 12.37 -16.60
N LYS A 138 4.42 13.32 -15.96
CA LYS A 138 5.69 13.88 -16.46
C LYS A 138 6.79 12.82 -16.63
N LEU A 139 6.77 11.77 -15.81
CA LEU A 139 7.77 10.70 -15.82
C LEU A 139 7.48 9.60 -16.85
N LEU A 140 6.24 9.46 -17.32
CA LEU A 140 5.84 8.45 -18.30
C LEU A 140 6.23 8.87 -19.72
N SER A 141 6.61 7.95 -20.59
CA SER A 141 6.62 8.18 -22.04
C SER A 141 5.24 7.88 -22.67
N GLU A 142 5.05 8.21 -23.95
CA GLU A 142 3.82 7.80 -24.67
C GLU A 142 3.69 6.28 -24.78
N SER A 143 4.80 5.55 -24.95
CA SER A 143 4.79 4.08 -24.99
C SER A 143 4.40 3.46 -23.65
N GLU A 144 4.60 4.20 -22.56
CA GLU A 144 4.16 3.84 -21.20
C GLU A 144 2.72 4.30 -20.92
N GLY A 145 2.04 4.87 -21.91
CA GLY A 145 0.63 5.24 -21.80
C GLY A 145 0.37 6.60 -21.16
N ARG A 146 1.29 7.58 -21.30
CA ARG A 146 1.10 8.95 -20.80
C ARG A 146 -0.29 9.52 -21.13
N SER A 147 -0.73 9.40 -22.38
CA SER A 147 -2.08 9.84 -22.81
C SER A 147 -3.23 9.17 -22.03
N ASN A 148 -3.09 7.90 -21.66
CA ASN A 148 -4.07 7.18 -20.84
C ASN A 148 -4.03 7.64 -19.38
N ALA A 149 -2.83 7.90 -18.84
CA ALA A 149 -2.66 8.45 -17.51
C ALA A 149 -3.30 9.84 -17.37
N MET A 150 -3.22 10.68 -18.41
CA MET A 150 -3.91 11.97 -18.46
C MET A 150 -5.43 11.81 -18.39
N LYS A 151 -6.01 10.88 -19.15
CA LYS A 151 -7.46 10.59 -19.07
C LYS A 151 -7.86 10.07 -17.69
N HIS A 152 -7.04 9.17 -17.13
CA HIS A 152 -7.29 8.63 -15.80
C HIS A 152 -7.24 9.71 -14.72
N LYS A 153 -6.39 10.74 -14.86
CA LYS A 153 -6.37 11.92 -13.96
C LYS A 153 -7.75 12.58 -13.91
N GLU A 154 -8.30 12.90 -15.08
CA GLU A 154 -9.60 13.56 -15.18
C GLU A 154 -10.73 12.68 -14.61
N GLU A 155 -10.68 11.36 -14.85
CA GLU A 155 -11.64 10.41 -14.28
C GLU A 155 -11.60 10.41 -12.75
N LEU A 156 -10.42 10.26 -12.13
CA LEU A 156 -10.29 10.21 -10.68
C LEU A 156 -10.67 11.54 -10.01
N LEU A 157 -10.30 12.67 -10.62
CA LEU A 157 -10.68 13.99 -10.12
C LEU A 157 -12.18 14.21 -10.19
N ALA A 158 -12.83 13.81 -11.29
CA ALA A 158 -14.28 13.90 -11.42
C ALA A 158 -15.01 12.97 -10.43
N GLU A 159 -14.52 11.74 -10.25
CA GLU A 159 -15.08 10.81 -9.25
C GLU A 159 -15.02 11.38 -7.84
N MET A 160 -13.88 11.97 -7.45
CA MET A 160 -13.72 12.57 -6.13
C MET A 160 -14.63 13.79 -5.92
N ASP A 161 -14.76 14.66 -6.93
CA ASP A 161 -15.65 15.82 -6.85
C ASP A 161 -17.12 15.42 -6.74
N ASN A 162 -17.53 14.44 -7.55
CA ASN A 162 -18.88 13.89 -7.50
C ASN A 162 -19.14 13.23 -6.14
N PHE A 163 -18.17 12.51 -5.58
CA PHE A 163 -18.27 11.90 -4.26
C PHE A 163 -18.45 12.96 -3.16
N TYR A 164 -17.62 14.00 -3.13
CA TYR A 164 -17.77 15.08 -2.15
C TYR A 164 -19.09 15.83 -2.29
N SER A 165 -19.51 16.08 -3.53
CA SER A 165 -20.79 16.74 -3.82
C SER A 165 -21.99 15.91 -3.37
N ALA A 166 -21.95 14.58 -3.55
CA ALA A 166 -23.04 13.67 -3.19
C ALA A 166 -23.12 13.41 -1.68
N THR A 167 -21.97 13.30 -1.01
CA THR A 167 -21.91 12.92 0.42
C THR A 167 -21.99 14.11 1.37
N GLN A 168 -21.61 15.30 0.90
CA GLN A 168 -21.41 16.50 1.73
C GLN A 168 -20.41 16.31 2.88
N CYS A 169 -19.58 15.25 2.82
CA CYS A 169 -18.56 15.03 3.84
C CYS A 169 -17.45 16.07 3.74
N SER A 170 -16.94 16.50 4.89
CA SER A 170 -15.67 17.21 4.96
C SER A 170 -14.50 16.28 4.61
N LYS A 171 -13.35 16.88 4.30
CA LYS A 171 -12.10 16.16 4.09
C LYS A 171 -11.73 15.29 5.29
N GLU A 172 -11.86 15.83 6.50
CA GLU A 172 -11.53 15.14 7.76
C GLU A 172 -12.46 13.94 8.01
N GLN A 173 -13.74 14.07 7.66
CA GLN A 173 -14.70 12.97 7.72
C GLN A 173 -14.31 11.85 6.75
N PHE A 174 -13.98 12.20 5.50
CA PHE A 174 -13.47 11.23 4.53
C PHE A 174 -12.21 10.53 5.05
N GLN A 175 -11.22 11.28 5.52
CA GLN A 175 -9.97 10.71 6.05
C GLN A 175 -10.22 9.75 7.21
N THR A 176 -11.21 10.06 8.06
CA THR A 176 -11.62 9.22 9.19
C THR A 176 -12.22 7.91 8.68
N LEU A 177 -13.15 7.96 7.72
CA LEU A 177 -13.69 6.77 7.05
C LEU A 177 -12.58 5.92 6.41
N ALA A 178 -11.68 6.55 5.65
CA ALA A 178 -10.55 5.86 5.03
C ALA A 178 -9.69 5.17 6.10
N SER A 179 -9.41 5.82 7.23
CA SER A 179 -8.65 5.22 8.32
C SER A 179 -9.32 3.96 8.89
N ILE A 180 -10.65 3.97 9.03
CA ILE A 180 -11.42 2.78 9.47
C ILE A 180 -11.28 1.65 8.44
N ILE A 181 -11.47 1.96 7.15
CA ILE A 181 -11.38 1.00 6.05
C ILE A 181 -9.99 0.34 6.00
N TRP A 182 -8.92 1.15 5.99
CA TRP A 182 -7.55 0.64 5.89
C TRP A 182 -7.10 -0.09 7.15
N GLY A 183 -7.58 0.31 8.33
CA GLY A 183 -7.40 -0.43 9.57
C GLY A 183 -8.03 -1.83 9.52
N LEU A 184 -9.28 -1.93 9.05
CA LEU A 184 -9.94 -3.23 8.85
C LEU A 184 -9.22 -4.10 7.81
N LEU A 185 -8.73 -3.52 6.71
CA LEU A 185 -7.93 -4.25 5.72
C LEU A 185 -6.64 -4.84 6.34
N SER A 186 -5.97 -4.08 7.21
CA SER A 186 -4.80 -4.56 7.96
C SER A 186 -5.14 -5.72 8.89
N GLU A 187 -6.20 -5.59 9.70
CA GLU A 187 -6.62 -6.60 10.66
C GLU A 187 -7.01 -7.93 10.00
N TYR A 188 -7.75 -7.85 8.90
CA TYR A 188 -8.19 -9.01 8.14
C TYR A 188 -7.13 -9.53 7.15
N LYS A 189 -5.97 -8.87 7.05
CA LYS A 189 -4.89 -9.22 6.09
C LYS A 189 -5.41 -9.33 4.66
N ALA A 190 -6.25 -8.35 4.31
CA ALA A 190 -6.99 -8.30 3.07
C ALA A 190 -6.21 -7.54 1.99
N THR A 191 -6.11 -8.13 0.80
CA THR A 191 -5.51 -7.50 -0.38
C THR A 191 -6.59 -6.81 -1.19
N THR A 192 -6.37 -5.53 -1.47
CA THR A 192 -7.29 -4.73 -2.27
C THR A 192 -7.15 -4.99 -3.77
N GLY A 193 -8.28 -5.01 -4.47
CA GLY A 193 -8.37 -4.87 -5.91
C GLY A 193 -8.58 -3.42 -6.30
N PHE A 194 -9.68 -3.19 -7.01
CA PHE A 194 -10.11 -1.84 -7.36
C PHE A 194 -10.67 -1.11 -6.13
N VAL A 195 -10.40 0.19 -6.04
CA VAL A 195 -10.99 1.10 -5.07
C VAL A 195 -11.75 2.16 -5.85
N GLN A 196 -13.00 2.41 -5.47
CA GLN A 196 -13.89 3.33 -6.18
C GLN A 196 -14.56 4.30 -5.23
N LEU A 197 -14.61 5.56 -5.64
CA LEU A 197 -15.48 6.59 -5.09
C LEU A 197 -16.66 6.77 -6.04
N SER A 198 -17.78 6.13 -5.73
CA SER A 198 -18.98 6.23 -6.56
C SER A 198 -19.62 7.61 -6.42
N GLY A 199 -20.10 8.19 -7.53
CA GLY A 199 -20.93 9.41 -7.52
C GLY A 199 -22.26 9.27 -6.76
N SER A 200 -22.63 8.05 -6.33
CA SER A 200 -23.73 7.82 -5.36
C SER A 200 -23.33 8.06 -3.90
N GLY A 201 -22.09 8.47 -3.63
CA GLY A 201 -21.56 8.67 -2.29
C GLY A 201 -21.09 7.39 -1.59
N CYS A 202 -20.74 6.36 -2.38
CA CYS A 202 -20.29 5.07 -1.85
C CYS A 202 -18.80 4.82 -2.09
N TYR A 203 -18.04 4.60 -1.02
CA TYR A 203 -16.66 4.13 -1.04
C TYR A 203 -16.65 2.60 -1.16
N VAL A 204 -16.17 2.07 -2.29
CA VAL A 204 -16.16 0.63 -2.54
C VAL A 204 -14.74 0.11 -2.65
N VAL A 205 -14.42 -0.94 -1.88
CA VAL A 205 -13.12 -1.63 -1.94
C VAL A 205 -13.32 -3.08 -2.33
N ASP A 206 -12.71 -3.49 -3.45
CA ASP A 206 -12.69 -4.88 -3.85
C ASP A 206 -11.65 -5.67 -3.03
N ILE A 207 -11.98 -6.89 -2.60
CA ILE A 207 -11.11 -7.79 -1.84
C ILE A 207 -10.76 -9.02 -2.66
N LYS A 208 -9.46 -9.26 -2.87
CA LYS A 208 -8.97 -10.30 -3.80
C LYS A 208 -8.74 -11.67 -3.17
N ASN A 209 -8.44 -11.73 -1.88
CA ASN A 209 -7.87 -12.92 -1.22
C ASN A 209 -8.74 -13.50 -0.10
N LEU A 210 -9.97 -13.01 0.08
CA LEU A 210 -10.88 -13.46 1.14
C LEU A 210 -12.19 -13.96 0.55
N GLU A 211 -12.76 -14.97 1.19
CA GLU A 211 -14.04 -15.54 0.80
C GLU A 211 -15.22 -14.60 1.14
N PRO A 212 -16.36 -14.71 0.42
CA PRO A 212 -17.53 -13.85 0.63
C PRO A 212 -18.04 -13.80 2.07
N LYS A 213 -17.96 -14.91 2.81
CA LYS A 213 -18.36 -14.96 4.22
C LYS A 213 -17.51 -14.04 5.10
N THR A 214 -16.19 -14.00 4.86
CA THR A 214 -15.27 -13.11 5.57
C THR A 214 -15.51 -11.66 5.17
N ILE A 215 -15.75 -11.40 3.88
CA ILE A 215 -16.09 -10.04 3.39
C ILE A 215 -17.40 -9.53 4.02
N ALA A 216 -18.41 -10.39 4.17
CA ALA A 216 -19.65 -10.03 4.85
C ALA A 216 -19.40 -9.65 6.32
N LYS A 217 -18.54 -10.39 7.02
CA LYS A 217 -18.12 -10.04 8.38
C LYS A 217 -17.37 -8.71 8.42
N MET A 218 -16.45 -8.46 7.49
CA MET A 218 -15.75 -7.17 7.40
C MET A 218 -16.71 -6.00 7.21
N ASN A 219 -17.78 -6.16 6.42
CA ASN A 219 -18.80 -5.13 6.25
C ASN A 219 -19.62 -4.87 7.52
N PHE A 220 -19.87 -5.92 8.33
CA PHE A 220 -20.50 -5.75 9.63
C PHE A 220 -19.60 -4.93 10.57
N ASP A 221 -18.32 -5.32 10.70
CA ASP A 221 -17.35 -4.59 11.52
C ASP A 221 -17.14 -3.14 11.03
N LEU A 222 -17.21 -2.92 9.71
CA LEU A 222 -17.16 -1.58 9.11
C LEU A 222 -18.35 -0.72 9.54
N ALA A 223 -19.57 -1.27 9.45
CA ALA A 223 -20.77 -0.56 9.88
C ALA A 223 -20.69 -0.20 11.37
N ASP A 224 -20.29 -1.15 12.23
CA ASP A 224 -20.14 -0.91 13.67
C ASP A 224 -19.13 0.21 13.97
N ARG A 225 -17.97 0.22 13.30
CA ARG A 225 -16.94 1.26 13.51
C ARG A 225 -17.35 2.62 12.98
N VAL A 226 -18.04 2.67 11.84
CA VAL A 226 -18.56 3.92 11.29
C VAL A 226 -19.63 4.50 12.21
N CYS A 227 -20.58 3.69 12.69
CA CYS A 227 -21.61 4.13 13.63
C CYS A 227 -21.07 4.52 15.02
N ALA A 228 -19.86 4.05 15.39
CA ALA A 228 -19.21 4.43 16.63
C ALA A 228 -18.44 5.77 16.55
N GLU A 229 -18.25 6.33 15.35
CA GLU A 229 -17.46 7.54 15.13
C GLU A 229 -18.37 8.75 14.90
N SER A 230 -18.60 9.51 15.96
CA SER A 230 -19.53 10.65 15.95
C SER A 230 -19.16 11.74 14.93
N LYS A 231 -17.90 11.81 14.50
CA LYS A 231 -17.50 12.76 13.44
C LYS A 231 -18.17 12.47 12.11
N LEU A 232 -18.65 11.24 11.87
CA LEU A 232 -19.27 10.81 10.62
C LEU A 232 -20.79 10.97 10.61
N ASP A 233 -21.41 11.36 11.73
CA ASP A 233 -22.88 11.44 11.87
C ASP A 233 -23.53 12.45 10.93
N ASP A 234 -22.81 13.53 10.60
CA ASP A 234 -23.33 14.66 9.83
C ASP A 234 -23.09 14.56 8.32
N CYS A 235 -22.63 13.42 7.79
CA CYS A 235 -22.46 13.26 6.35
C CYS A 235 -23.04 11.97 5.75
N SER A 236 -23.51 12.08 4.51
CA SER A 236 -24.24 11.01 3.82
C SER A 236 -23.28 10.10 3.07
N LEU A 237 -22.47 9.32 3.80
CA LEU A 237 -21.52 8.38 3.23
C LEU A 237 -22.00 6.93 3.35
N LEU A 238 -21.60 6.11 2.39
CA LEU A 238 -21.66 4.65 2.50
C LEU A 238 -20.28 4.08 2.20
N ALA A 239 -19.89 3.02 2.90
CA ALA A 239 -18.67 2.29 2.58
C ALA A 239 -18.93 0.79 2.60
N ARG A 240 -18.26 0.06 1.70
CA ARG A 240 -18.35 -1.41 1.68
C ARG A 240 -17.15 -2.08 1.04
N PHE A 241 -16.87 -3.26 1.54
CA PHE A 241 -16.04 -4.27 0.91
C PHE A 241 -16.87 -5.14 -0.03
N THR A 242 -16.28 -5.56 -1.14
CA THR A 242 -16.94 -6.42 -2.14
C THR A 242 -15.96 -7.45 -2.69
N SER A 243 -16.47 -8.58 -3.19
CA SER A 243 -15.67 -9.46 -4.05
C SER A 243 -15.28 -8.73 -5.35
N PRO A 244 -14.22 -9.16 -6.05
CA PRO A 244 -13.71 -8.47 -7.23
C PRO A 244 -14.80 -8.32 -8.30
N ARG A 245 -14.99 -7.08 -8.77
CA ARG A 245 -16.01 -6.76 -9.77
C ARG A 245 -15.39 -6.74 -11.16
N GLN A 246 -16.13 -7.18 -12.17
CA GLN A 246 -15.82 -6.82 -13.55
C GLN A 246 -16.33 -5.40 -13.79
N LEU A 247 -15.43 -4.44 -13.94
CA LEU A 247 -15.80 -3.08 -14.29
C LEU A 247 -15.94 -2.98 -15.81
N HIS A 248 -17.07 -2.45 -16.28
CA HIS A 248 -17.32 -2.24 -17.71
C HIS A 248 -16.72 -0.93 -18.23
N THR A 249 -16.11 -0.11 -17.35
CA THR A 249 -15.54 1.21 -17.64
C THR A 249 -14.31 1.45 -16.79
N GLY A 250 -13.30 2.11 -17.38
CA GLY A 250 -12.07 2.55 -16.71
C GLY A 250 -10.87 2.42 -17.64
N VAL A 251 -10.10 3.50 -17.83
CA VAL A 251 -8.85 3.44 -18.59
C VAL A 251 -7.75 2.88 -17.69
N SER A 252 -7.29 1.67 -17.94
CA SER A 252 -6.10 1.10 -17.28
C SER A 252 -4.84 1.29 -18.12
N TYR A 253 -3.72 1.64 -17.50
CA TYR A 253 -2.41 1.73 -18.17
C TYR A 253 -1.30 1.08 -17.33
N HIS A 254 -0.21 0.66 -17.98
CA HIS A 254 0.91 0.02 -17.30
C HIS A 254 1.76 1.09 -16.62
N VAL A 255 1.98 0.95 -15.31
CA VAL A 255 2.62 1.98 -14.47
C VAL A 255 4.13 2.19 -14.76
N GLY A 256 4.74 1.35 -15.62
CA GLY A 256 6.20 1.27 -15.83
C GLY A 256 6.98 0.91 -14.54
N ASN A 257 8.05 0.13 -14.66
CA ASN A 257 9.04 0.00 -13.57
C ASN A 257 10.12 1.07 -13.70
#